data_AF-A0A7S6W6H9-F1
#
_entry.id   AF-A0A7S6W6H9-F1
#
_cell.length_a   1.000
_cell.length_b   1.000
_cell.length_c   1.000
_cell.angle_alpha   90.00
_cell.angle_beta   90.00
_cell.angle_gamma   90.00
#
_symmetry.space_group_name_H-M   'P 1'
#
loop_
_entity.id
_entity.type
_entity.pdbx_description
1 polymer ?
#
loop_
_entity_poly.entity_id
_entity_poly.type
_entity_poly.pdbx_seq_one_letter_code
_entity_poly.pdbx_strand_id
1 'polypeptide(L)'
;MLENFNRNVTFLDDYDPNCFIGLWIDECVWSDKEYWKLEKDLLSINYHYSNNVAIPRNILCGIMRITQLMIIPNWNDFEIYKEHELYTLNEDWVVPTIFDRYERFKYLLGILFTEEVSLEKLDFGYNLKSN
;
A
#
# COMPACT_ATOMS: atom_id res chain seq x y z
N MET A 1 -7.83 14.91 -0.39
CA MET A 1 -7.72 14.69 -1.84
C MET A 1 -7.05 13.34 -1.98
N LEU A 2 -7.72 12.34 -2.55
CA LEU A 2 -7.24 10.95 -2.68
C LEU A 2 -6.33 10.81 -3.89
N GLU A 3 -5.43 11.78 -4.07
CA GLU A 3 -4.60 11.92 -5.27
C GLU A 3 -3.67 10.73 -5.44
N ASN A 4 -3.04 10.27 -4.35
CA ASN A 4 -2.14 9.13 -4.41
C ASN A 4 -2.92 7.83 -4.61
N PHE A 5 -4.13 7.71 -4.06
CA PHE A 5 -5.00 6.59 -4.42
C PHE A 5 -5.38 6.62 -5.90
N ASN A 6 -5.90 7.74 -6.42
CA ASN A 6 -6.37 7.85 -7.80
C ASN A 6 -5.27 7.52 -8.82
N ARG A 7 -4.05 8.05 -8.63
CA ARG A 7 -2.95 7.78 -9.55
C ARG A 7 -2.46 6.32 -9.54
N ASN A 8 -2.88 5.52 -8.57
CA ASN A 8 -2.64 4.07 -8.52
C ASN A 8 -3.75 3.23 -9.18
N VAL A 9 -4.85 3.83 -9.64
CA VAL A 9 -5.97 3.11 -10.27
C VAL A 9 -5.84 3.16 -11.79
N THR A 10 -5.31 2.08 -12.38
CA THR A 10 -4.96 1.95 -13.82
C THR A 10 -6.05 2.27 -14.86
N PHE A 11 -7.32 2.41 -14.47
CA PHE A 11 -8.40 2.77 -15.39
C PHE A 11 -8.86 4.23 -15.27
N LEU A 12 -8.31 4.99 -14.32
CA LEU A 12 -8.59 6.42 -14.18
C LEU A 12 -7.64 7.22 -15.08
N ASP A 13 -8.10 8.37 -15.54
CA ASP A 13 -7.29 9.33 -16.32
C ASP A 13 -6.09 9.86 -15.51
N ASP A 14 -6.22 9.88 -14.17
CA ASP A 14 -5.17 10.31 -13.24
C ASP A 14 -4.07 9.26 -13.04
N TYR A 15 -4.18 8.06 -13.64
CA TYR A 15 -3.17 7.00 -13.48
C TYR A 15 -1.78 7.49 -13.89
N ASP A 16 -0.79 7.24 -13.03
CA ASP A 16 0.60 7.60 -13.27
C ASP A 16 1.45 6.32 -13.27
N PRO A 17 2.15 5.98 -14.36
CA PRO A 17 3.07 4.84 -14.40
C PRO A 17 4.18 4.89 -13.33
N ASN A 18 4.51 6.07 -12.80
CA ASN A 18 5.50 6.24 -11.72
C ASN A 18 4.89 6.18 -10.31
N CYS A 19 3.61 5.82 -10.18
CA CYS A 19 2.99 5.53 -8.89
C CYS A 19 3.44 4.16 -8.37
N PHE A 20 3.03 3.82 -7.13
CA PHE A 20 3.39 2.52 -6.53
C PHE A 20 2.96 1.33 -7.38
N ILE A 21 1.70 1.31 -7.83
CA ILE A 21 1.16 0.22 -8.65
C ILE A 21 1.80 0.16 -10.03
N GLY A 22 2.15 1.30 -10.63
CA GLY A 22 2.87 1.32 -11.91
C GLY A 22 4.27 0.72 -11.77
N LEU A 23 5.05 1.18 -10.80
CA LEU A 23 6.37 0.60 -10.49
C LEU A 23 6.28 -0.89 -10.12
N TRP A 24 5.21 -1.29 -9.42
CA TRP A 24 4.96 -2.68 -9.06
C TRP A 24 4.73 -3.55 -10.29
N ILE A 25 3.79 -3.19 -11.16
CA ILE A 25 3.36 -4.08 -12.26
C ILE A 25 4.21 -3.95 -13.52
N ASP A 26 4.72 -2.76 -13.82
CA ASP A 26 5.44 -2.47 -15.07
C ASP A 26 6.94 -2.69 -14.91
N GLU A 27 7.51 -2.35 -13.75
CA GLU A 27 8.95 -2.41 -13.48
C GLU A 27 9.35 -3.53 -12.51
N CYS A 28 8.40 -4.28 -11.95
CA CYS A 28 8.63 -5.33 -10.95
C CYS A 28 9.42 -4.82 -9.72
N VAL A 29 9.16 -3.59 -9.30
CA VAL A 29 9.95 -2.87 -8.29
C VAL A 29 9.06 -2.31 -7.18
N TRP A 30 9.48 -2.53 -5.93
CA TRP A 30 8.86 -1.96 -4.74
C TRP A 30 9.49 -0.62 -4.37
N SER A 31 8.70 0.45 -4.36
CA SER A 31 9.12 1.77 -3.88
C SER A 31 8.49 2.10 -2.53
N ASP A 32 9.27 2.20 -1.45
CA ASP A 32 8.73 2.59 -0.14
C ASP A 32 8.13 4.01 -0.21
N LYS A 33 8.83 4.96 -0.83
CA LYS A 33 8.31 6.34 -1.05
C LYS A 33 6.90 6.36 -1.67
N GLU A 34 6.65 5.61 -2.73
CA GLU A 34 5.33 5.58 -3.38
C GLU A 34 4.33 4.73 -2.61
N TYR A 35 4.78 3.64 -1.98
CA TYR A 35 3.97 2.81 -1.11
C TYR A 35 3.36 3.61 0.04
N TRP A 36 4.15 4.39 0.77
CA TRP A 36 3.65 5.16 1.91
C TRP A 36 2.65 6.24 1.51
N LYS A 37 2.80 6.82 0.32
CA LYS A 37 1.82 7.75 -0.24
C LYS A 37 0.47 7.06 -0.47
N LEU A 38 0.49 5.85 -1.02
CA LEU A 38 -0.72 5.05 -1.23
C LEU A 38 -1.32 4.59 0.11
N GLU A 39 -0.51 4.07 1.04
CA GLU A 39 -0.95 3.62 2.37
C GLU A 39 -1.70 4.75 3.10
N LYS A 40 -1.17 5.98 3.07
CA LYS A 40 -1.81 7.14 3.68
C LYS A 40 -3.23 7.38 3.17
N ASP A 41 -3.43 7.31 1.85
CA ASP A 41 -4.75 7.54 1.24
C ASP A 41 -5.70 6.36 1.53
N LEU A 42 -5.21 5.12 1.51
CA LEU A 42 -5.99 3.92 1.88
C LEU A 42 -6.45 3.96 3.34
N LEU A 43 -5.57 4.35 4.26
CA LEU A 43 -5.93 4.55 5.67
C LEU A 43 -6.91 5.70 5.86
N SER A 44 -6.77 6.78 5.08
CA SER A 44 -7.72 7.89 5.10
C SER A 44 -9.11 7.44 4.62
N ILE A 45 -9.17 6.62 3.56
CA ILE A 45 -10.42 6.00 3.10
C ILE A 45 -11.03 5.14 4.21
N ASN A 46 -10.24 4.26 4.83
CA ASN A 46 -10.72 3.39 5.91
C ASN A 46 -11.30 4.20 7.07
N TYR A 47 -10.57 5.24 7.50
CA TYR A 47 -11.00 6.14 8.57
C TYR A 47 -12.32 6.84 8.22
N HIS A 48 -12.42 7.42 7.02
CA HIS A 48 -13.60 8.17 6.57
C HIS A 48 -14.86 7.32 6.41
N TYR A 49 -14.71 6.06 6.00
CA TYR A 49 -15.84 5.15 5.77
C TYR A 49 -15.98 4.08 6.86
N SER A 50 -15.34 4.28 8.01
CA SER A 50 -15.53 3.46 9.20
C SER A 50 -16.97 3.53 9.74
N ASN A 51 -17.36 2.59 10.61
CA ASN A 51 -18.65 2.59 11.33
C ASN A 51 -19.90 2.52 10.43
N ASN A 52 -19.94 1.55 9.51
CA ASN A 52 -21.09 1.27 8.63
C ASN A 52 -21.43 2.38 7.61
N VAL A 53 -20.51 3.31 7.34
CA VAL A 53 -20.67 4.25 6.24
C VAL A 53 -20.37 3.54 4.92
N ALA A 54 -21.29 3.64 3.96
CA ALA A 54 -21.09 3.02 2.65
C ALA A 54 -19.94 3.69 1.89
N ILE A 55 -18.96 2.89 1.45
CA ILE A 55 -17.88 3.33 0.56
C ILE A 55 -18.47 3.63 -0.83
N PRO A 56 -18.21 4.81 -1.43
CA PRO A 56 -18.60 5.12 -2.79
C PRO A 56 -18.09 4.09 -3.80
N ARG A 57 -18.93 3.72 -4.76
CA ARG A 57 -18.63 2.65 -5.73
C ARG A 57 -17.33 2.88 -6.49
N ASN A 58 -17.03 4.12 -6.87
CA ASN A 58 -15.78 4.46 -7.57
C ASN A 58 -14.54 4.18 -6.70
N ILE A 59 -14.60 4.50 -5.40
CA ILE A 59 -13.52 4.21 -4.45
C ILE A 59 -13.38 2.70 -4.27
N LEU A 60 -14.49 1.99 -4.07
CA LEU A 60 -14.48 0.54 -3.94
C LEU A 60 -13.90 -0.14 -5.20
N CYS A 61 -14.28 0.29 -6.39
CA CYS A 61 -13.72 -0.20 -7.65
C CYS A 61 -12.20 0.02 -7.73
N GLY A 62 -11.71 1.18 -7.29
CA GLY A 62 -10.27 1.47 -7.24
C GLY A 62 -9.52 0.57 -6.25
N ILE A 63 -10.06 0.38 -5.03
CA ILE A 63 -9.47 -0.55 -4.05
C ILE A 63 -9.41 -1.96 -4.63
N MET A 64 -10.52 -2.45 -5.19
CA MET A 64 -10.57 -3.79 -5.79
C MET A 64 -9.57 -3.94 -6.94
N ARG A 65 -9.35 -2.89 -7.72
CA ARG A 65 -8.35 -2.90 -8.80
C ARG A 65 -6.94 -2.99 -8.26
N ILE A 66 -6.59 -2.20 -7.25
CA ILE A 66 -5.30 -2.25 -6.55
C ILE A 66 -5.09 -3.65 -5.97
N THR A 67 -6.08 -4.21 -5.25
CA THR A 67 -6.03 -5.56 -4.69
C THR A 67 -5.76 -6.60 -5.77
N GLN A 68 -6.45 -6.55 -6.92
CA GLN A 68 -6.22 -7.49 -8.03
C GLN A 68 -4.80 -7.42 -8.57
N LEU A 69 -4.25 -6.21 -8.71
CA LEU A 69 -2.90 -5.99 -9.23
C LEU A 69 -1.79 -6.39 -8.24
N MET A 70 -2.10 -6.48 -6.96
CA MET A 70 -1.18 -7.01 -5.96
C MET A 70 -1.12 -8.53 -5.97
N ILE A 71 -2.12 -9.24 -6.47
CA ILE A 71 -2.13 -10.72 -6.52
C ILE A 71 -1.26 -11.19 -7.70
N ILE A 72 0.05 -11.21 -7.49
CA ILE A 72 1.05 -11.65 -8.48
C ILE A 72 1.79 -12.89 -7.94
N PRO A 73 1.88 -14.03 -8.64
CA PRO A 73 2.53 -15.24 -8.12
C PRO A 73 4.03 -15.13 -7.83
N ASN A 74 4.76 -14.37 -8.64
CA ASN A 74 6.22 -14.23 -8.60
C ASN A 74 6.70 -12.93 -7.92
N TRP A 75 5.87 -12.36 -7.06
CA TRP A 75 6.15 -11.12 -6.33
C TRP A 75 7.45 -11.18 -5.50
N ASN A 76 7.89 -12.38 -5.10
CA ASN A 76 9.15 -12.58 -4.37
C ASN A 76 10.40 -12.28 -5.20
N ASP A 77 10.30 -12.29 -6.53
CA ASP A 77 11.41 -11.99 -7.43
C ASP A 77 11.57 -10.48 -7.69
N PHE A 78 10.69 -9.66 -7.12
CA PHE A 78 10.65 -8.22 -7.37
C PHE A 78 11.74 -7.51 -6.56
N GLU A 79 12.29 -6.46 -7.16
CA GLU A 79 13.39 -5.71 -6.56
C GLU A 79 12.88 -4.62 -5.62
N ILE A 80 13.70 -4.23 -4.65
CA ILE A 80 13.43 -3.04 -3.82
C ILE A 80 14.12 -1.85 -4.47
N TYR A 81 13.38 -0.78 -4.74
CA TYR A 81 13.95 0.46 -5.28
C TYR A 81 14.80 1.16 -4.21
N LYS A 82 16.12 0.93 -4.28
CA LYS A 82 17.11 1.43 -3.33
C LYS A 82 17.04 2.93 -3.05
N GLU A 83 16.87 3.76 -4.08
CA GLU A 83 16.78 5.23 -3.91
C GLU A 83 15.47 5.68 -3.25
N HIS A 84 14.46 4.79 -3.22
CA HIS A 84 13.16 5.04 -2.64
C HIS A 84 12.96 4.31 -1.30
N GLU A 85 13.96 3.60 -0.77
CA GLU A 85 13.88 3.00 0.56
C GLU A 85 13.62 4.09 1.61
N LEU A 86 12.57 3.88 2.42
CA LEU A 86 12.10 4.86 3.41
C LEU A 86 11.43 4.12 4.56
N TYR A 87 12.17 3.71 5.57
CA TYR A 87 11.61 3.00 6.72
C TYR A 87 12.41 3.24 8.00
N THR A 88 11.78 2.94 9.13
CA THR A 88 12.44 2.75 10.43
C THR A 88 12.28 1.30 10.88
N LEU A 89 13.27 0.84 11.63
CA LEU A 89 13.30 -0.49 12.24
C LEU A 89 13.02 -0.40 13.73
N ASN A 90 12.35 -1.41 14.27
CA ASN A 90 12.26 -1.64 15.70
C ASN A 90 13.53 -2.39 16.19
N GLU A 91 13.81 -2.37 17.50
CA GLU A 91 15.11 -2.79 18.09
C GLU A 91 15.55 -4.22 17.75
N ASP A 92 14.63 -5.09 17.33
CA ASP A 92 14.89 -6.50 17.03
C ASP A 92 14.88 -6.85 15.53
N TRP A 93 14.65 -5.87 14.64
CA TRP A 93 14.45 -6.13 13.21
C TRP A 93 15.71 -5.90 12.37
N VAL A 94 15.85 -6.75 11.35
CA VAL A 94 16.88 -6.63 10.30
C VAL A 94 16.32 -5.76 9.17
N VAL A 95 17.18 -5.39 8.20
CA VAL A 95 16.77 -4.73 6.94
C VAL A 95 15.54 -5.45 6.35
N PRO A 96 14.40 -4.75 6.13
CA PRO A 96 13.19 -5.41 5.69
C PRO A 96 13.38 -5.94 4.27
N THR A 97 12.78 -7.08 4.01
CA THR A 97 12.80 -7.76 2.72
C THR A 97 11.60 -7.35 1.86
N ILE A 98 11.49 -7.90 0.66
CA ILE A 98 10.27 -7.78 -0.14
C ILE A 98 9.09 -8.48 0.52
N PHE A 99 9.36 -9.57 1.26
CA PHE A 99 8.36 -10.31 2.02
C PHE A 99 7.70 -9.44 3.08
N ASP A 100 8.48 -8.77 3.92
CA ASP A 100 7.96 -7.94 5.03
C ASP A 100 7.06 -6.80 4.51
N ARG A 101 7.48 -6.19 3.40
CA ARG A 101 6.75 -5.14 2.69
C ARG A 101 5.42 -5.64 2.13
N TYR A 102 5.46 -6.76 1.42
CA TYR A 102 4.28 -7.34 0.79
C TYR A 102 3.29 -7.87 1.83
N GLU A 103 3.75 -8.49 2.92
CA GLU A 103 2.89 -8.89 4.04
C GLU A 103 2.18 -7.69 4.69
N ARG A 104 2.90 -6.59 4.92
CA ARG A 104 2.29 -5.36 5.43
C ARG A 104 1.18 -4.84 4.51
N PHE A 105 1.43 -4.79 3.20
CA PHE A 105 0.43 -4.33 2.24
C PHE A 105 -0.80 -5.25 2.20
N LYS A 106 -0.61 -6.56 2.22
CA LYS A 106 -1.74 -7.51 2.29
C LYS A 106 -2.57 -7.29 3.54
N TYR A 107 -1.92 -7.07 4.69
CA TYR A 107 -2.64 -6.76 5.93
C TYR A 107 -3.38 -5.42 5.84
N LEU A 108 -2.73 -4.38 5.30
CA LEU A 108 -3.36 -3.09 5.02
C LEU A 108 -4.63 -3.25 4.18
N LEU A 109 -4.58 -4.03 3.09
CA LEU A 109 -5.78 -4.31 2.28
C LEU A 109 -6.86 -5.04 3.08
N GLY A 110 -6.47 -6.02 3.91
CA GLY A 110 -7.38 -6.77 4.77
C GLY A 110 -8.18 -5.87 5.71
N ILE A 111 -7.52 -4.93 6.38
CA ILE A 111 -8.17 -4.02 7.33
C ILE A 111 -9.09 -2.98 6.69
N LEU A 112 -9.03 -2.77 5.36
CA LEU A 112 -10.00 -1.92 4.65
C LEU A 112 -11.41 -2.51 4.64
N PHE A 113 -11.54 -3.80 4.93
CA PHE A 113 -12.80 -4.55 4.90
C PHE A 113 -13.23 -5.04 6.29
N THR A 114 -12.57 -4.59 7.35
CA THR A 114 -12.90 -4.96 8.74
C THR A 114 -13.17 -3.72 9.58
N GLU A 115 -13.81 -3.92 10.74
CA GLU A 115 -14.00 -2.85 11.73
C GLU A 115 -12.72 -2.57 12.55
N GLU A 116 -11.66 -3.38 12.37
CA GLU A 116 -10.39 -3.23 13.07
C GLU A 116 -9.45 -2.26 12.35
N VAL A 117 -9.18 -1.12 13.00
CA VAL A 117 -8.30 -0.07 12.46
C VAL A 117 -7.04 0.04 13.31
N SER A 118 -6.24 -1.03 13.40
CA SER A 118 -4.97 -0.90 14.12
C SER A 118 -3.83 -1.65 13.45
N LEU A 119 -3.11 -0.91 12.61
CA LEU A 119 -1.74 -1.25 12.22
C LEU A 119 -0.79 -1.18 13.43
N GLU A 120 -1.12 -0.40 14.47
CA GLU A 120 -0.29 -0.21 15.67
C GLU A 120 -0.19 -1.46 16.54
N LYS A 121 -1.16 -2.38 16.44
CA LYS A 121 -1.16 -3.63 17.21
C LYS A 121 -0.27 -4.72 16.59
N LEU A 122 0.22 -4.52 15.37
CA LEU A 122 1.09 -5.47 14.69
C LEU A 122 2.47 -4.86 14.47
N ASP A 123 3.47 -5.55 14.99
CA ASP A 123 4.84 -5.22 14.68
C ASP A 123 5.25 -5.83 13.34
N PHE A 124 5.20 -5.01 12.30
CA PHE A 124 5.73 -5.37 10.98
C PHE A 124 7.24 -5.24 10.88
N GLY A 125 7.92 -4.59 11.84
CA GLY A 125 9.34 -4.22 11.74
C GLY A 125 9.68 -3.16 10.69
N TYR A 126 8.91 -3.13 9.62
CA TYR A 126 8.89 -2.20 8.52
C TYR A 126 7.80 -1.16 8.76
N ASN A 127 8.22 0.02 9.21
CA ASN A 127 7.35 1.15 9.49
C ASN A 127 7.83 2.40 8.76
N LEU A 128 6.92 3.31 8.45
CA LEU A 128 7.28 4.59 7.85
C LEU A 128 8.23 5.34 8.78
N LYS A 129 9.32 5.86 8.21
CA LYS A 129 10.26 6.71 8.94
C LYS A 129 9.57 8.00 9.38
N SER A 130 9.22 8.08 10.66
CA SER A 130 8.81 9.33 11.30
C SER A 130 10.02 10.26 11.36
N ASN A 131 9.90 11.46 10.79
CA ASN A 131 10.86 12.54 11.00
C ASN A 131 10.74 13.12 12.41
#